data_AF-A0A290WWI5-F1
#
_entry.id   AF-A0A290WWI5-F1
#
_cell.length_a   1.000
_cell.length_b   1.000
_cell.length_c   1.000
_cell.angle_alpha   90.00
_cell.angle_beta   90.00
_cell.angle_gamma   90.00
#
_symmetry.space_group_name_H-M   'P 1'
#
loop_
_entity.id
_entity.type
_entity.pdbx_description
1 polymer ?
#
loop_
_entity_poly.entity_id
_entity_poly.type
_entity_poly.pdbx_seq_one_letter_code
_entity_poly.pdbx_strand_id
1 'polypeptide(L)'
;MEQLTELELECFQLRHGDGRADRCVDWAVERLRLDQEGDDLDIVLLASARGDDEVLPLAEAIIGRYRGDARLEEQFLAGKYIVELRAAYLAGRESVQSLDARLTRLYPALGYPDWLVMLSRNCEYAIDVPDFQQPFELEFDYIASLWAEAADVDAFERRYDRERSNRQG
;
A
#
# COMPACT_ATOMS: atom_id res chain seq x y z
N MET A 1 -4.18 17.81 1.82
CA MET A 1 -3.29 16.84 2.49
C MET A 1 -3.74 15.40 2.22
N GLU A 2 -5.03 15.07 2.42
CA GLU A 2 -5.57 13.73 2.07
C GLU A 2 -5.31 13.35 0.61
N GLN A 3 -5.57 14.25 -0.34
CA GLN A 3 -5.28 13.99 -1.76
C GLN A 3 -3.80 13.67 -2.02
N LEU A 4 -2.86 14.28 -1.30
CA LEU A 4 -1.44 13.96 -1.52
C LEU A 4 -1.06 12.58 -0.96
N THR A 5 -1.73 12.16 0.12
CA THR A 5 -1.63 10.79 0.63
C THR A 5 -2.17 9.77 -0.37
N GLU A 6 -3.25 10.09 -1.10
CA GLU A 6 -3.73 9.24 -2.19
C GLU A 6 -2.67 9.06 -3.28
N LEU A 7 -2.04 10.15 -3.74
CA LEU A 7 -0.95 10.06 -4.72
C LEU A 7 0.25 9.24 -4.20
N GLU A 8 0.63 9.42 -2.93
CA GLU A 8 1.71 8.62 -2.31
C GLU A 8 1.38 7.13 -2.26
N LEU A 9 0.12 6.78 -1.97
CA LEU A 9 -0.33 5.40 -1.92
C LEU A 9 -0.36 4.77 -3.32
N GLU A 10 -0.89 5.48 -4.32
CA GLU A 10 -0.90 5.00 -5.71
C GLU A 10 0.51 4.86 -6.27
N CYS A 11 1.39 5.82 -5.99
CA CYS A 11 2.80 5.77 -6.36
C CYS A 11 3.52 4.57 -5.69
N PHE A 12 3.23 4.32 -4.40
CA PHE A 12 3.76 3.16 -3.68
C PHE A 12 3.32 1.85 -4.34
N GLN A 13 2.02 1.69 -4.60
CA GLN A 13 1.50 0.48 -5.26
C GLN A 13 2.10 0.30 -6.65
N LEU A 14 2.24 1.39 -7.42
CA LEU A 14 2.82 1.35 -8.77
C LEU A 14 4.29 0.92 -8.73
N ARG A 15 5.09 1.47 -7.80
CA ARG A 15 6.50 1.07 -7.59
C ARG A 15 6.63 -0.42 -7.28
N HIS A 16 5.66 -0.97 -6.55
CA HIS A 16 5.61 -2.38 -6.21
C HIS A 16 4.87 -3.23 -7.23
N GLY A 17 4.55 -2.72 -8.43
CA GLY A 17 4.00 -3.50 -9.56
C GLY A 17 2.50 -3.83 -9.46
N ASP A 18 1.80 -3.13 -8.58
CA ASP A 18 0.41 -3.42 -8.23
C ASP A 18 -0.54 -2.24 -8.49
N GLY A 19 0.00 -1.03 -8.58
CA GLY A 19 -0.74 0.20 -8.79
C GLY A 19 -1.16 0.40 -10.25
N ARG A 20 -2.00 1.41 -10.47
CA ARG A 20 -2.46 1.78 -11.81
C ARG A 20 -1.94 3.18 -12.12
N ALA A 21 -1.09 3.31 -13.13
CA ALA A 21 -0.61 4.60 -13.61
C ALA A 21 -1.75 5.61 -13.83
N ASP A 22 -2.88 5.16 -14.38
CA ASP A 22 -4.09 5.96 -14.59
C ASP A 22 -4.55 6.70 -13.32
N ARG A 23 -4.39 6.13 -12.12
CA ARG A 23 -4.86 6.76 -10.88
C ARG A 23 -4.00 7.95 -10.46
N CYS A 24 -2.69 7.89 -10.71
CA CYS A 24 -1.80 9.05 -10.53
C CYS A 24 -2.14 10.15 -11.55
N VAL A 25 -2.49 9.76 -12.79
CA VAL A 25 -2.93 10.68 -13.84
C VAL A 25 -4.25 11.34 -13.46
N ASP A 26 -5.25 10.56 -13.03
CA ASP A 26 -6.57 11.04 -12.60
C ASP A 26 -6.43 12.04 -11.43
N TRP A 27 -5.52 11.76 -10.49
CA TRP A 27 -5.19 12.69 -9.42
C TRP A 27 -4.72 14.04 -9.96
N ALA A 28 -3.80 14.05 -10.92
CA ALA A 28 -3.29 15.29 -11.51
C ALA A 28 -4.36 16.03 -12.33
N VAL A 29 -5.17 15.30 -13.10
CA VAL A 29 -6.30 15.86 -13.87
C VAL A 29 -7.29 16.55 -12.93
N GLU A 30 -7.65 15.92 -11.81
CA GLU A 30 -8.57 16.51 -10.85
C GLU A 30 -8.02 17.80 -10.22
N ARG A 31 -6.71 17.84 -9.93
CA ARG A 31 -6.04 19.03 -9.38
C ARG A 31 -6.08 20.22 -10.35
N LEU A 32 -5.85 19.96 -11.63
CA LEU A 32 -5.99 20.95 -12.69
C LEU A 32 -7.44 21.38 -12.89
N ARG A 33 -8.39 20.44 -12.85
CA ARG A 33 -9.82 20.72 -12.97
C ARG A 33 -10.33 21.66 -11.88
N LEU A 34 -9.78 21.54 -10.68
CA LEU A 34 -10.11 22.39 -9.52
C LEU A 34 -9.37 23.74 -9.51
N ASP A 35 -8.53 24.03 -10.51
CA ASP A 35 -7.72 25.24 -10.62
C ASP A 35 -6.86 25.50 -9.36
N GLN A 36 -6.42 24.42 -8.70
CA GLN A 36 -5.68 24.52 -7.44
C GLN A 36 -4.19 24.77 -7.63
N GLU A 37 -3.69 24.58 -8.86
CA GLU A 37 -2.25 24.48 -9.15
C GLU A 37 -1.80 25.36 -10.32
N GLY A 38 -2.72 26.10 -10.95
CA GLY A 38 -2.42 26.96 -12.09
C GLY A 38 -1.64 26.24 -13.19
N ASP A 39 -0.50 26.81 -13.58
CA ASP A 39 0.38 26.28 -14.64
C ASP A 39 1.53 25.41 -14.10
N ASP A 40 1.31 24.68 -12.99
CA ASP A 40 2.34 23.79 -12.45
C ASP A 40 2.72 22.71 -13.48
N LEU A 41 3.91 22.88 -14.07
CA LEU A 41 4.37 22.06 -15.18
C LEU A 41 4.44 20.58 -14.81
N ASP A 42 4.85 20.23 -13.59
CA ASP A 42 4.97 18.82 -13.19
C ASP A 42 3.60 18.17 -13.12
N ILE A 43 2.58 18.89 -12.64
CA ILE A 43 1.19 18.41 -12.58
C ILE A 43 0.59 18.30 -13.99
N VAL A 44 0.85 19.27 -14.86
CA VAL A 44 0.44 19.20 -16.28
C VAL A 44 1.07 18.00 -16.97
N LEU A 45 2.37 17.76 -16.75
CA LEU A 45 3.08 16.61 -17.31
C LEU A 45 2.49 15.31 -16.78
N LEU A 46 2.27 15.19 -15.47
CA LEU A 46 1.67 13.99 -14.87
C LEU A 46 0.27 13.72 -15.43
N ALA A 47 -0.56 14.76 -15.61
CA ALA A 47 -1.90 14.63 -16.21
C ALA A 47 -1.88 14.15 -17.68
N SER A 48 -0.73 14.27 -18.35
CA SER A 48 -0.52 13.85 -19.74
C SER A 48 0.32 12.58 -19.91
N ALA A 49 0.90 12.08 -18.81
CA ALA A 49 1.85 10.98 -18.80
C ALA A 49 1.21 9.66 -19.23
N ARG A 50 2.01 8.80 -19.86
CA ARG A 50 1.56 7.50 -20.37
C ARG A 50 2.43 6.37 -19.86
N GLY A 51 1.77 5.45 -19.15
CA GLY A 51 2.42 4.27 -18.61
C GLY A 51 3.33 4.59 -17.42
N ASP A 52 3.80 3.51 -16.80
CA ASP A 52 4.44 3.56 -15.49
C ASP A 52 5.77 4.33 -15.51
N ASP A 53 6.54 4.19 -16.60
CA ASP A 53 7.87 4.81 -16.77
C ASP A 53 7.83 6.34 -16.78
N GLU A 54 6.74 6.94 -17.25
CA GLU A 54 6.54 8.39 -17.23
C GLU A 54 5.86 8.83 -15.93
N VAL A 55 4.85 8.08 -15.47
CA VAL A 55 4.04 8.44 -14.31
C VAL A 55 4.85 8.40 -13.02
N LEU A 56 5.63 7.34 -12.80
CA LEU A 56 6.34 7.13 -11.54
C LEU A 56 7.33 8.26 -11.21
N PRO A 57 8.27 8.66 -12.08
CA PRO A 57 9.21 9.74 -11.76
C PRO A 57 8.52 11.09 -11.57
N LEU A 58 7.44 11.38 -12.30
CA LEU A 58 6.67 12.61 -12.14
C LEU A 58 5.93 12.65 -10.80
N ALA A 59 5.25 11.55 -10.45
CA ALA A 59 4.57 11.42 -9.15
C ALA A 59 5.57 11.56 -8.00
N GLU A 60 6.74 10.91 -8.08
CA GLU A 60 7.78 11.00 -7.05
C GLU A 60 8.36 12.41 -6.91
N ALA A 61 8.59 13.11 -8.02
CA ALA A 61 9.06 14.49 -8.00
C ALA A 61 8.02 15.43 -7.35
N ILE A 62 6.75 15.28 -7.71
CA ILE A 62 5.63 16.02 -7.12
C ILE A 62 5.57 15.76 -5.61
N ILE A 63 5.51 14.50 -5.19
CA ILE A 63 5.48 14.11 -3.78
C ILE A 63 6.66 14.72 -3.03
N GLY A 64 7.88 14.56 -3.56
CA GLY A 64 9.09 15.09 -2.96
C GLY A 64 9.05 16.61 -2.76
N ARG A 65 8.50 17.34 -3.73
CA ARG A 65 8.37 18.80 -3.67
C ARG A 65 7.35 19.26 -2.63
N TYR A 66 6.19 18.59 -2.50
CA TYR A 66 5.17 18.98 -1.53
C TYR A 66 5.46 18.49 -0.11
N ARG A 67 6.10 17.33 0.05
CA ARG A 67 6.33 16.70 1.38
C ARG A 67 7.72 16.94 1.91
N GLY A 68 8.76 16.94 1.07
CA GLY A 68 10.15 16.96 1.52
C GLY A 68 10.40 15.90 2.61
N ASP A 69 10.87 16.34 3.77
CA ASP A 69 11.14 15.50 4.93
C ASP A 69 9.87 14.96 5.63
N ALA A 70 8.69 15.49 5.32
CA ALA A 70 7.41 15.04 5.86
C ALA A 70 6.77 13.91 5.03
N ARG A 71 7.56 13.21 4.20
CA ARG A 71 7.10 12.08 3.38
C ARG A 71 6.63 10.94 4.28
N LEU A 72 5.58 10.24 3.85
CA LEU A 72 5.08 9.10 4.60
C LEU A 72 6.10 7.96 4.58
N GLU A 73 6.22 7.29 5.72
CA GLU A 73 7.07 6.11 5.85
C GLU A 73 6.56 4.96 4.97
N GLU A 74 7.46 4.23 4.32
CA GLU A 74 7.07 3.14 3.42
C GLU A 74 6.28 2.04 4.14
N GLN A 75 6.60 1.76 5.40
CA GLN A 75 5.82 0.82 6.20
C GLN A 75 4.38 1.31 6.46
N PHE A 76 4.16 2.61 6.61
CA PHE A 76 2.83 3.17 6.75
C PHE A 76 2.02 3.03 5.45
N LEU A 77 2.64 3.34 4.31
CA LEU A 77 2.03 3.15 2.99
C LEU A 77 1.69 1.68 2.72
N ALA A 78 2.63 0.78 3.04
CA ALA A 78 2.40 -0.66 2.98
C ALA A 78 1.23 -1.09 3.86
N GLY A 79 1.17 -0.59 5.09
CA GLY A 79 0.07 -0.85 6.01
C GLY A 79 -1.29 -0.47 5.44
N LYS A 80 -1.42 0.72 4.85
CA LYS A 80 -2.66 1.14 4.17
C LYS A 80 -2.96 0.27 2.95
N TYR A 81 -1.95 -0.14 2.20
CA TYR A 81 -2.13 -1.07 1.10
C TYR A 81 -2.63 -2.45 1.55
N ILE A 82 -2.16 -2.97 2.69
CA ILE A 82 -2.68 -4.22 3.29
C ILE A 82 -4.19 -4.10 3.61
N VAL A 83 -4.66 -2.94 4.08
CA VAL A 83 -6.10 -2.69 4.30
C VAL A 83 -6.89 -2.80 2.99
N GLU A 84 -6.38 -2.20 1.91
CA GLU A 84 -7.02 -2.28 0.59
C GLU A 84 -7.04 -3.70 0.03
N LEU A 85 -5.93 -4.44 0.16
CA LEU A 85 -5.84 -5.84 -0.23
C LEU A 85 -6.83 -6.71 0.52
N ARG A 86 -7.04 -6.44 1.82
CA ARG A 86 -8.05 -7.16 2.60
C ARG A 86 -9.45 -6.89 2.08
N ALA A 87 -9.78 -5.64 1.82
CA ALA A 87 -11.08 -5.28 1.25
C ALA A 87 -11.29 -5.92 -0.13
N ALA A 88 -10.25 -6.00 -0.95
CA ALA A 88 -10.29 -6.67 -2.25
C ALA A 88 -10.47 -8.19 -2.12
N TYR A 89 -9.78 -8.83 -1.18
CA TYR A 89 -9.92 -10.25 -0.85
C TYR A 89 -11.35 -10.60 -0.41
N LEU A 90 -11.90 -9.83 0.54
CA LEU A 90 -13.28 -10.01 1.01
C LEU A 90 -14.33 -9.78 -0.10
N ALA A 91 -14.01 -8.93 -1.07
CA ALA A 91 -14.84 -8.70 -2.24
C ALA A 91 -14.64 -9.75 -3.37
N GLY A 92 -13.77 -10.74 -3.17
CA GLY A 92 -13.44 -11.77 -4.16
C GLY A 92 -12.63 -11.28 -5.35
N ARG A 93 -12.00 -10.10 -5.25
CA ARG A 93 -11.13 -9.53 -6.30
C ARG A 93 -9.67 -9.99 -6.17
N GLU A 94 -9.27 -10.44 -4.98
CA GLU A 94 -7.98 -11.05 -4.72
C GLU A 94 -8.20 -12.49 -4.21
N SER A 95 -7.26 -13.38 -4.53
CA SER A 95 -7.21 -14.74 -4.00
C SER A 95 -5.98 -14.91 -3.10
N VAL A 96 -5.90 -16.01 -2.35
CA VAL A 96 -4.70 -16.32 -1.55
C VAL A 96 -3.43 -16.34 -2.42
N GLN A 97 -3.52 -16.87 -3.64
CA GLN A 97 -2.39 -16.92 -4.58
C GLN A 97 -1.96 -15.52 -5.06
N SER A 98 -2.90 -14.62 -5.35
CA SER A 98 -2.55 -13.27 -5.77
C SER A 98 -2.00 -12.46 -4.61
N LEU A 99 -2.52 -12.66 -3.39
CA LEU A 99 -2.00 -12.03 -2.18
C LEU A 99 -0.59 -12.52 -1.85
N ASP A 100 -0.32 -13.81 -1.91
CA ASP A 100 1.02 -14.37 -1.67
C ASP A 100 2.07 -13.76 -2.60
N ALA A 101 1.76 -13.65 -3.90
CA ALA A 101 2.67 -13.04 -4.88
C ALA A 101 2.99 -11.57 -4.54
N ARG A 102 2.01 -10.82 -4.02
CA ARG A 102 2.18 -9.41 -3.60
C ARG A 102 2.96 -9.32 -2.29
N LEU A 103 2.60 -10.12 -1.28
CA LEU A 103 3.27 -10.17 0.03
C LEU A 103 4.74 -10.59 -0.11
N THR A 104 5.02 -11.61 -0.93
CA THR A 104 6.38 -12.07 -1.25
C THR A 104 7.25 -10.96 -1.86
N ARG A 105 6.65 -10.05 -2.63
CA ARG A 105 7.36 -8.89 -3.21
C ARG A 105 7.56 -7.77 -2.19
N LEU A 106 6.53 -7.46 -1.40
CA LEU A 106 6.55 -6.38 -0.41
C LEU A 106 7.49 -6.67 0.75
N TYR A 107 7.50 -7.90 1.25
CA TYR A 107 8.21 -8.27 2.47
C TYR A 107 9.72 -7.94 2.45
N PRO A 108 10.51 -8.35 1.43
CA PRO A 108 11.91 -7.95 1.34
C PRO A 108 12.08 -6.47 1.00
N ALA A 109 11.17 -5.88 0.21
CA ALA A 109 11.26 -4.47 -0.18
C ALA A 109 11.14 -3.52 1.03
N LEU A 110 10.37 -3.93 2.05
CA LEU A 110 10.22 -3.21 3.32
C LEU A 110 11.29 -3.55 4.36
N GLY A 111 12.29 -4.36 4.01
CA GLY A 111 13.35 -4.75 4.95
C GLY A 111 12.94 -5.78 6.00
N TYR A 112 11.97 -6.65 5.67
CA TYR A 112 11.49 -7.73 6.54
C TYR A 112 10.86 -7.27 7.86
N PRO A 113 9.82 -6.41 7.84
CA PRO A 113 9.21 -5.94 9.06
C PRO A 113 8.52 -7.07 9.84
N ASP A 114 8.70 -7.08 11.17
CA ASP A 114 8.22 -8.14 12.07
C ASP A 114 6.70 -8.39 11.97
N TRP A 115 5.91 -7.37 11.65
CA TRP A 115 4.45 -7.47 11.54
C TRP A 115 3.96 -8.17 10.26
N LEU A 116 4.82 -8.30 9.24
CA LEU A 116 4.47 -8.92 7.97
C LEU A 116 4.90 -10.40 7.89
N VAL A 117 5.70 -10.86 8.86
CA VAL A 117 6.26 -12.22 8.90
C VAL A 117 5.16 -13.27 8.90
N MET A 118 4.27 -13.22 9.90
CA MET A 118 3.25 -14.25 10.09
C MET A 118 2.16 -14.17 9.03
N LEU A 119 1.79 -12.95 8.61
CA LEU A 119 0.87 -12.75 7.51
C LEU A 119 1.38 -13.40 6.22
N SER A 120 2.63 -13.14 5.83
CA SER A 120 3.26 -13.72 4.64
C SER A 120 3.34 -15.24 4.74
N ARG A 121 3.87 -15.76 5.85
CA ARG A 121 4.02 -17.22 6.07
C ARG A 121 2.69 -17.96 6.02
N ASN A 122 1.67 -17.42 6.68
CA ASN A 122 0.35 -18.04 6.70
C ASN A 122 -0.30 -17.98 5.32
N CYS A 123 -0.13 -16.87 4.59
CA CYS A 123 -0.63 -16.74 3.22
C CYS A 123 0.00 -17.77 2.28
N GLU A 124 1.32 -17.93 2.34
CA GLU A 124 2.07 -18.93 1.57
C GLU A 124 1.52 -20.35 1.83
N TYR A 125 1.38 -20.74 3.09
CA TYR A 125 0.85 -22.07 3.43
C TYR A 125 -0.62 -22.25 3.08
N ALA A 126 -1.44 -21.21 3.15
CA ALA A 126 -2.85 -21.28 2.80
C ALA A 126 -3.09 -21.59 1.31
N ILE A 127 -2.07 -21.50 0.44
CA ILE A 127 -2.16 -21.92 -0.97
C ILE A 127 -2.40 -23.43 -1.07
N ASP A 128 -1.64 -24.22 -0.30
CA ASP A 128 -1.55 -25.68 -0.46
C ASP A 128 -1.98 -26.48 0.78
N VAL A 129 -2.11 -25.83 1.93
CA VAL A 129 -2.47 -26.45 3.22
C VAL A 129 -3.79 -25.85 3.72
N PRO A 130 -4.94 -26.53 3.55
CA PRO A 130 -6.25 -26.00 3.94
C PRO A 130 -6.35 -25.55 5.40
N ASP A 131 -5.63 -26.22 6.31
CA ASP A 131 -5.58 -25.88 7.74
C ASP A 131 -4.99 -24.49 8.01
N PHE A 132 -4.26 -23.90 7.04
CA PHE A 132 -3.71 -22.55 7.13
C PHE A 132 -4.65 -21.46 6.64
N GLN A 133 -5.79 -21.79 6.01
CA GLN A 133 -6.72 -20.77 5.55
C GLN A 133 -7.25 -19.91 6.71
N GLN A 134 -7.71 -20.53 7.79
CA GLN A 134 -8.19 -19.80 8.97
C GLN A 134 -7.07 -19.02 9.69
N PRO A 135 -5.89 -19.60 9.98
CA PRO A 135 -4.68 -18.89 10.40
C PRO A 135 -4.37 -17.62 9.61
N PHE A 136 -4.39 -17.73 8.28
CA PHE A 136 -4.17 -16.61 7.37
C PHE A 136 -5.25 -15.53 7.51
N GLU A 137 -6.52 -15.91 7.45
CA GLU A 137 -7.65 -14.96 7.50
C GLU A 137 -7.70 -14.21 8.84
N LEU A 138 -7.39 -14.88 9.95
CA LEU A 138 -7.29 -14.26 11.28
C LEU A 138 -6.15 -13.25 11.34
N GLU A 139 -4.96 -13.62 10.86
CA GLU A 139 -3.80 -12.72 10.88
C GLU A 139 -4.00 -11.53 9.95
N PHE A 140 -4.61 -11.76 8.79
CA PHE A 140 -4.93 -10.69 7.84
C PHE A 140 -5.95 -9.70 8.41
N ASP A 141 -6.99 -10.19 9.08
CA ASP A 141 -7.94 -9.35 9.83
C ASP A 141 -7.25 -8.55 10.94
N TYR A 142 -6.39 -9.19 11.72
CA TYR A 142 -5.67 -8.55 12.81
C TYR A 142 -4.77 -7.41 12.31
N ILE A 143 -3.88 -7.69 11.37
CA ILE A 143 -2.93 -6.71 10.84
C ILE A 143 -3.65 -5.58 10.10
N ALA A 144 -4.63 -5.90 9.25
CA ALA A 144 -5.38 -4.87 8.54
C ALA A 144 -6.18 -3.98 9.49
N SER A 145 -6.77 -4.53 10.55
CA SER A 145 -7.52 -3.74 11.53
C SER A 145 -6.61 -2.76 12.29
N LEU A 146 -5.40 -3.19 12.66
CA LEU A 146 -4.42 -2.31 13.27
C LEU A 146 -4.01 -1.16 12.33
N TRP A 147 -3.70 -1.48 11.07
CA TRP A 147 -3.32 -0.46 10.08
C TRP A 147 -4.47 0.46 9.69
N ALA A 148 -5.71 -0.01 9.69
CA ALA A 148 -6.88 0.83 9.40
C ALA A 148 -6.99 1.98 10.41
N GLU A 149 -6.71 1.70 11.69
CA GLU A 149 -6.82 2.67 12.77
C GLU A 149 -5.52 3.47 13.04
N ALA A 150 -4.37 2.98 12.58
CA ALA A 150 -3.08 3.64 12.79
C ALA A 150 -2.96 4.94 11.97
N ALA A 151 -2.49 6.00 12.62
CA ALA A 151 -2.19 7.30 11.98
C ALA A 151 -0.75 7.40 11.46
N ASP A 152 0.15 6.56 11.99
CA ASP A 152 1.58 6.49 11.69
C ASP A 152 2.12 5.10 12.10
N VAL A 153 3.41 4.84 11.84
CA VAL A 153 4.07 3.57 12.19
C VAL A 153 4.12 3.38 13.71
N ASP A 154 4.46 4.41 14.48
CA ASP A 154 4.52 4.35 15.94
C ASP A 154 3.17 3.95 16.57
N ALA A 155 2.05 4.46 16.04
CA ALA A 155 0.70 4.13 16.49
C ALA A 155 0.34 2.67 16.22
N PHE A 156 0.80 2.14 15.09
CA PHE A 156 0.69 0.71 14.80
C PHE A 156 1.54 -0.11 15.79
N GLU A 157 2.83 0.21 15.94
CA GLU A 157 3.76 -0.54 16.78
C GLU A 157 3.34 -0.60 18.25
N ARG A 158 2.77 0.49 18.79
CA ARG A 158 2.22 0.51 20.17
C ARG A 158 1.10 -0.50 20.39
N ARG A 159 0.39 -0.91 19.34
CA ARG A 159 -0.76 -1.81 19.41
C ARG A 159 -0.45 -3.21 18.91
N TYR A 160 0.60 -3.35 18.11
CA TYR A 160 1.01 -4.62 17.57
C TYR A 160 1.56 -5.54 18.68
N ASP A 161 0.83 -6.62 18.93
CA ASP A 161 1.23 -7.73 19.79
C ASP A 161 1.79 -8.88 18.93
N ARG A 162 3.11 -9.08 19.02
CA ARG A 162 3.84 -10.17 18.36
C ARG A 162 3.45 -11.55 18.88
N GLU A 163 3.18 -11.69 20.18
CA GLU A 163 2.78 -12.98 20.76
C GLU A 163 1.39 -13.40 20.28
N ARG A 164 0.50 -12.42 20.07
CA ARG A 164 -0.78 -12.66 19.40
C ARG A 164 -0.60 -13.08 17.95
N SER A 165 0.27 -12.41 17.19
CA SER A 165 0.54 -12.76 15.79
C SER A 165 1.09 -14.19 15.66
N ASN A 166 2.07 -14.56 16.49
CA ASN A 166 2.67 -15.90 16.50
C ASN A 166 1.68 -17.02 16.87
N ARG A 167 0.63 -16.73 17.64
CA ARG A 167 -0.41 -17.72 18.01
C ARG A 167 -1.34 -18.06 16.85
N GLN A 168 -1.28 -17.31 15.76
CA GLN A 168 -2.16 -17.47 14.60
C GLN A 168 -1.48 -18.26 13.47
N GLY A 169 -0.32 -18.89 13.66
CA GLY A 169 0.30 -19.73 12.61
C GLY A 169 1.07 -20.93 13.14
#